data_AF-A0A838LD09-F1
#
_entry.id   AF-A0A838LD09-F1
#
_cell.length_a   1.000
_cell.length_b   1.000
_cell.length_c   1.000
_cell.angle_alpha   90.00
_cell.angle_beta   90.00
_cell.angle_gamma   90.00
#
_symmetry.space_group_name_H-M   'P 1'
#
loop_
_entity.id
_entity.type
_entity.pdbx_description
1 polymer ?
#
loop_
_entity_poly.entity_id
_entity_poly.type
_entity_poly.pdbx_seq_one_letter_code
_entity_poly.pdbx_strand_id
1 'polypeptide(L)'
;MSAQARLKACEAKFATLNLVDEALLTRTAITAEMIDSVAPPVTIPAGDPRLAKLTAALQGVALEPAKLPQFELKLRVAVKCADGSTLTLLGSPTGQDGRLDLSVDGDTASTHTPLRKALEALAN
;
A
#
# COMPACT_ATOMS: atom_id res chain seq x y z
N MET A 1 8.42 13.96 9.92
CA MET A 1 7.02 13.54 10.16
C MET A 1 7.01 12.02 10.12
N SER A 2 6.40 11.34 11.10
CA SER A 2 6.41 9.86 11.13
C SER A 2 5.53 9.28 10.01
N ALA A 3 5.83 8.04 9.57
CA ALA A 3 4.99 7.29 8.64
C ALA A 3 3.50 7.29 9.03
N GLN A 4 3.21 7.09 10.32
CA GLN A 4 1.84 7.11 10.84
C GLN A 4 1.15 8.46 10.61
N ALA A 5 1.86 9.57 10.83
CA ALA A 5 1.31 10.90 10.62
C ALA A 5 1.08 11.19 9.13
N ARG A 6 1.95 10.69 8.24
CA ARG A 6 1.79 10.80 6.77
C ARG A 6 0.53 10.09 6.29
N LEU A 7 0.29 8.86 6.75
CA LEU A 7 -0.93 8.11 6.44
C LEU A 7 -2.19 8.86 6.89
N LYS A 8 -2.16 9.43 8.10
CA LYS A 8 -3.30 10.16 8.68
C LYS A 8 -3.57 11.50 7.97
N ALA A 9 -2.52 12.18 7.49
CA ALA A 9 -2.63 13.47 6.84
C ALA A 9 -2.99 13.39 5.34
N CYS A 10 -2.79 12.23 4.69
CA CYS A 10 -3.03 12.10 3.26
C CYS A 10 -4.53 12.01 2.94
N GLU A 11 -5.05 13.05 2.29
CA GLU A 11 -6.34 13.01 1.59
C GLU A 11 -6.12 12.69 0.11
N ALA A 12 -6.52 11.50 -0.34
CA ALA A 12 -6.23 11.02 -1.69
C ALA A 12 -6.98 11.84 -2.76
N LYS A 13 -6.23 12.37 -3.75
CA LYS A 13 -6.76 13.02 -4.95
C LYS A 13 -6.56 12.21 -6.23
N PHE A 14 -5.57 11.33 -6.21
CA PHE A 14 -5.29 10.40 -7.29
C PHE A 14 -4.50 9.23 -6.71
N ALA A 15 -4.74 8.02 -7.20
CA ALA A 15 -3.98 6.86 -6.75
C ALA A 15 -3.69 5.88 -7.87
N THR A 16 -2.59 5.17 -7.72
CA THR A 16 -2.21 4.02 -8.54
C THR A 16 -1.94 2.84 -7.62
N LEU A 17 -2.56 1.71 -7.93
CA LEU A 17 -2.49 0.47 -7.15
C LEU A 17 -1.91 -0.64 -8.04
N ASN A 18 -0.85 -1.29 -7.59
CA ASN A 18 -0.35 -2.52 -8.18
C ASN A 18 -0.46 -3.63 -7.13
N LEU A 19 -1.27 -4.64 -7.44
CA LEU A 19 -1.58 -5.75 -6.55
C LEU A 19 -1.14 -7.05 -7.22
N VAL A 20 -0.06 -7.64 -6.71
CA VAL A 20 0.38 -8.97 -7.12
C VAL A 20 -0.39 -9.99 -6.29
N ASP A 21 -1.01 -10.98 -6.93
CA ASP A 21 -1.67 -12.09 -6.23
C ASP A 21 -0.72 -12.72 -5.18
N GLU A 22 -1.21 -12.87 -3.95
CA GLU A 22 -0.43 -13.47 -2.85
C GLU A 22 -0.10 -14.94 -3.11
N ALA A 23 -0.92 -15.63 -3.91
CA ALA A 23 -0.65 -17.00 -4.31
C ALA A 23 0.48 -17.11 -5.35
N LEU A 24 0.89 -16.00 -5.97
CA LEU A 24 1.96 -15.97 -6.95
C LEU A 24 3.33 -16.12 -6.26
N LEU A 25 3.78 -17.36 -6.08
CA LEU A 25 5.12 -17.69 -5.61
C LEU A 25 6.14 -17.42 -6.73
N THR A 26 6.78 -16.27 -6.71
CA THR A 26 7.85 -15.93 -7.65
C THR A 26 9.19 -16.45 -7.12
N ARG A 27 9.91 -17.22 -7.94
CA ARG A 27 11.30 -17.65 -7.61
C ARG A 27 12.27 -16.47 -7.51
N THR A 28 11.91 -15.34 -8.10
CA THR A 28 12.67 -14.08 -8.09
C THR A 28 11.93 -13.07 -7.22
N ALA A 29 12.65 -12.33 -6.38
CA ALA A 29 12.07 -11.23 -5.63
C ALA A 29 11.53 -10.17 -6.61
N ILE A 30 10.28 -9.75 -6.43
CA ILE A 30 9.68 -8.67 -7.21
C ILE A 30 10.26 -7.35 -6.69
N THR A 31 10.78 -6.52 -7.59
CA THR A 31 11.23 -5.15 -7.27
C THR A 31 10.15 -4.13 -7.62
N ALA A 32 10.28 -2.90 -7.08
CA ALA A 32 9.37 -1.80 -7.41
C ALA A 32 9.38 -1.44 -8.91
N GLU A 33 10.46 -1.77 -9.63
CA GLU A 33 10.60 -1.54 -11.08
C GLU A 33 9.92 -2.65 -11.90
N MET A 34 9.91 -3.88 -11.38
CA MET A 34 9.29 -5.02 -12.06
C MET A 34 7.78 -5.11 -11.83
N ILE A 35 7.28 -4.53 -10.73
CA ILE A 35 5.90 -4.75 -10.29
C ILE A 35 4.86 -4.35 -11.35
N ASP A 36 5.11 -3.29 -12.13
CA ASP A 36 4.18 -2.85 -13.17
C ASP A 36 4.03 -3.88 -14.30
N SER A 37 5.06 -4.72 -14.53
CA SER A 37 5.02 -5.83 -15.49
C SER A 37 4.33 -7.08 -14.92
N VAL A 38 4.36 -7.27 -13.61
CA VAL A 38 3.78 -8.45 -12.92
C VAL A 38 2.32 -8.22 -12.54
N ALA A 39 2.00 -7.00 -12.11
CA ALA A 39 0.68 -6.56 -11.69
C ALA A 39 0.38 -5.20 -12.36
N PRO A 40 -0.48 -5.17 -13.39
CA PRO A 40 -0.77 -3.94 -14.09
C PRO A 40 -1.41 -2.91 -13.14
N PRO A 41 -1.04 -1.62 -13.26
CA PRO A 41 -1.52 -0.58 -12.37
C PRO A 41 -3.01 -0.30 -12.56
N VAL A 42 -3.78 -0.35 -11.48
CA VAL A 42 -5.14 0.19 -11.42
C VAL A 42 -5.07 1.65 -11.01
N THR A 43 -5.55 2.53 -11.88
CA THR A 43 -5.57 3.97 -11.63
C THR A 43 -6.94 4.43 -11.14
N ILE A 44 -6.95 5.19 -10.06
CA ILE A 44 -8.14 5.82 -9.51
C ILE A 44 -8.01 7.34 -9.74
N PRO A 45 -8.74 7.91 -10.72
CA PRO A 45 -8.59 9.31 -11.11
C PRO A 45 -9.25 10.25 -10.09
N ALA A 46 -8.90 11.54 -10.19
CA ALA A 46 -9.51 12.58 -9.37
C ALA A 46 -11.03 12.63 -9.57
N GLY A 47 -11.76 12.77 -8.45
CA GLY A 47 -13.23 12.78 -8.44
C GLY A 47 -13.87 11.40 -8.33
N ASP A 48 -13.09 10.30 -8.38
CA ASP A 48 -13.61 8.96 -8.15
C ASP A 48 -13.97 8.75 -6.67
N PRO A 49 -15.18 8.27 -6.33
CA PRO A 49 -15.60 8.03 -4.94
C PRO A 49 -14.73 7.00 -4.20
N ARG A 50 -14.00 6.13 -4.92
CA ARG A 50 -13.03 5.20 -4.32
C ARG A 50 -11.89 5.92 -3.61
N LEU A 51 -11.56 7.16 -3.98
CA LEU A 51 -10.53 7.95 -3.28
C LEU A 51 -10.91 8.26 -1.83
N ALA A 52 -12.19 8.48 -1.55
CA ALA A 52 -12.66 8.69 -0.17
C ALA A 52 -12.51 7.41 0.67
N LYS A 53 -12.81 6.25 0.08
CA LYS A 53 -12.58 4.94 0.72
C LYS A 53 -11.09 4.65 0.92
N LEU A 54 -10.25 4.97 -0.06
CA LEU A 54 -8.80 4.87 0.06
C LEU A 54 -8.28 5.75 1.19
N THR A 55 -8.70 7.02 1.23
CA THR A 55 -8.34 7.96 2.30
C THR A 55 -8.72 7.41 3.67
N ALA A 56 -9.96 6.92 3.84
CA ALA A 56 -10.39 6.30 5.08
C ALA A 56 -9.57 5.05 5.44
N ALA A 57 -9.22 4.21 4.45
CA ALA A 57 -8.38 3.04 4.68
C ALA A 57 -6.98 3.44 5.17
N LEU A 58 -6.32 4.40 4.51
CA LEU A 58 -5.01 4.94 4.89
C LEU A 58 -5.03 5.55 6.29
N GLN A 59 -6.02 6.39 6.57
CA GLN A 59 -6.21 7.00 7.88
C GLN A 59 -6.60 5.96 8.93
N GLY A 60 -7.16 4.81 8.56
CA GLY A 60 -7.48 3.71 9.48
C GLY A 60 -6.27 2.87 9.89
N VAL A 61 -5.17 2.92 9.14
CA VAL A 61 -3.98 2.10 9.39
C VAL A 61 -3.36 2.46 10.75
N ALA A 62 -3.14 1.43 11.57
CA ALA A 62 -2.31 1.49 12.75
C ALA A 62 -0.96 0.81 12.45
N LEU A 63 0.11 1.60 12.46
CA LEU A 63 1.47 1.13 12.25
C LEU A 63 2.13 0.75 13.57
N GLU A 64 2.88 -0.34 13.51
CA GLU A 64 3.72 -0.87 14.59
C GLU A 64 5.16 -0.97 14.10
N PRO A 65 6.17 -0.94 14.99
CA PRO A 65 7.57 -1.14 14.60
C PRO A 65 7.77 -2.52 13.96
N ALA A 66 8.41 -2.56 12.78
CA ALA A 66 8.77 -3.82 12.14
C ALA A 66 9.91 -4.50 12.91
N LYS A 67 9.69 -5.72 13.41
CA LYS A 67 10.70 -6.44 14.21
C LYS A 67 11.77 -7.11 13.35
N LEU A 68 11.38 -7.71 12.22
CA LEU A 68 12.24 -8.38 11.24
C LEU A 68 11.51 -8.40 9.88
N PRO A 69 11.58 -7.32 9.08
CA PRO A 69 10.83 -7.26 7.83
C PRO A 69 11.43 -8.24 6.82
N GLN A 70 10.71 -9.33 6.52
CA GLN A 70 10.95 -10.10 5.30
C GLN A 70 10.17 -9.44 4.18
N PHE A 71 10.84 -8.54 3.47
CA PHE A 71 10.18 -7.71 2.48
C PHE A 71 10.19 -8.39 1.10
N GLU A 72 9.09 -9.07 0.76
CA GLU A 72 8.80 -9.53 -0.60
C GLU A 72 7.73 -8.64 -1.21
N LEU A 73 8.04 -7.84 -2.22
CA LEU A 73 7.07 -6.87 -2.73
C LEU A 73 5.88 -7.58 -3.41
N LYS A 74 4.67 -7.44 -2.84
CA LYS A 74 3.40 -7.86 -3.47
C LYS A 74 2.41 -6.73 -3.68
N LEU A 75 2.68 -5.58 -3.07
CA LEU A 75 1.80 -4.43 -3.10
C LEU A 75 2.62 -3.18 -3.34
N ARG A 76 2.20 -2.36 -4.31
CA ARG A 76 2.66 -0.97 -4.44
C ARG A 76 1.46 -0.06 -4.58
N VAL A 77 1.44 1.00 -3.80
CA VAL A 77 0.42 2.05 -3.86
C VAL A 77 1.12 3.39 -3.92
N ALA A 78 0.79 4.19 -4.92
CA ALA A 78 1.21 5.58 -5.00
C ALA A 78 -0.03 6.46 -4.90
N VAL A 79 -0.05 7.40 -3.96
CA VAL A 79 -1.18 8.31 -3.74
C VAL A 79 -0.69 9.74 -3.83
N LYS A 80 -1.31 10.54 -4.70
CA LYS A 80 -1.17 12.00 -4.64
C LYS A 80 -2.20 12.54 -3.66
N CYS A 81 -1.70 13.16 -2.60
CA CYS A 81 -2.52 13.73 -1.54
C CYS A 81 -2.93 15.18 -1.90
N ALA A 82 -3.96 15.71 -1.23
CA ALA A 82 -4.50 17.03 -1.50
C ALA A 82 -3.52 18.18 -1.21
N ASP A 83 -2.55 17.96 -0.33
CA ASP A 83 -1.45 18.90 -0.03
C ASP A 83 -0.36 18.93 -1.13
N GLY A 84 -0.53 18.15 -2.20
CA GLY A 84 0.42 18.01 -3.31
C GLY A 84 1.54 17.00 -3.06
N SER A 85 1.63 16.43 -1.85
CA SER A 85 2.61 15.38 -1.54
C SER A 85 2.25 14.06 -2.22
N THR A 86 3.24 13.21 -2.43
CA THR A 86 3.03 11.83 -2.87
C THR A 86 3.41 10.89 -1.74
N LEU A 87 2.51 9.98 -1.42
CA LEU A 87 2.67 8.89 -0.47
C LEU A 87 2.89 7.60 -1.26
N THR A 88 3.99 6.91 -0.99
CA THR A 88 4.31 5.61 -1.57
C THR A 88 4.27 4.55 -0.50
N LEU A 89 3.46 3.52 -0.72
CA LEU A 89 3.38 2.34 0.13
C LEU A 89 3.86 1.14 -0.67
N LEU A 90 4.78 0.41 -0.08
CA LEU A 90 5.20 -0.89 -0.55
C LEU A 90 4.80 -1.90 0.52
N GLY A 91 4.27 -3.05 0.14
CA GLY A 91 3.80 -4.06 1.08
C GLY A 91 4.24 -5.48 0.73
N SER A 92 4.45 -6.26 1.79
CA SER A 92 4.72 -7.69 1.74
C SER A 92 3.45 -8.52 1.40
N PRO A 93 3.54 -9.84 1.24
CA PRO A 93 2.37 -10.69 1.45
C PRO A 93 1.87 -10.54 2.89
N THR A 94 0.58 -10.76 3.08
CA THR A 94 -0.07 -10.84 4.38
C THR A 94 0.36 -12.15 5.06
N GLY A 95 0.94 -12.04 6.25
CA GLY A 95 1.28 -13.17 7.08
C GLY A 95 0.06 -13.96 7.53
N GLN A 96 0.27 -15.19 8.00
CA GLN A 96 -0.80 -16.05 8.53
C GLN A 96 -1.50 -15.46 9.76
N ASP A 97 -0.81 -14.60 10.50
CA ASP A 97 -1.31 -13.82 11.64
C ASP A 97 -2.08 -12.56 11.22
N GLY A 98 -2.22 -12.31 9.91
CA GLY A 98 -2.84 -11.11 9.36
C GLY A 98 -1.92 -9.89 9.35
N ARG A 99 -0.63 -10.05 9.70
CA ARG A 99 0.34 -8.96 9.66
C ARG A 99 0.74 -8.66 8.23
N LEU A 100 0.82 -7.37 7.91
CA LEU A 100 1.37 -6.86 6.67
C LEU A 100 2.59 -6.00 7.00
N ASP A 101 3.75 -6.37 6.49
CA ASP A 101 4.94 -5.53 6.58
C ASP A 101 4.92 -4.50 5.45
N LEU A 102 5.16 -3.24 5.79
CA LEU A 102 4.99 -2.08 4.94
C LEU A 102 6.26 -1.23 4.92
N SER A 103 6.57 -0.64 3.77
CA SER A 103 7.43 0.54 3.67
C SER A 103 6.57 1.73 3.28
N VAL A 104 6.57 2.77 4.11
CA VAL A 104 5.85 4.02 3.89
C VAL A 104 6.88 5.10 3.57
N ASP A 105 7.02 5.44 2.30
CA ASP A 105 8.04 6.38 1.81
C ASP A 105 9.47 6.05 2.30
N GLY A 106 9.79 4.76 2.41
CA GLY A 106 11.09 4.28 2.89
C GLY A 106 11.12 3.90 4.38
N ASP A 107 10.18 4.40 5.20
CA ASP A 107 10.09 4.02 6.60
C ASP A 107 9.42 2.65 6.75
N THR A 108 10.13 1.68 7.35
CA THR A 108 9.61 0.31 7.50
C THR A 108 8.77 0.18 8.76
N ALA A 109 7.59 -0.41 8.62
CA ALA A 109 6.62 -0.64 9.67
C ALA A 109 5.85 -1.95 9.41
N SER A 110 5.03 -2.36 10.36
CA SER A 110 4.09 -3.46 10.21
C SER A 110 2.68 -2.99 10.58
N THR A 111 1.65 -3.67 10.10
CA THR A 111 0.28 -3.41 10.52
C THR A 111 -0.53 -4.70 10.54
N HIS A 112 -1.47 -4.81 11.49
CA HIS A 112 -2.52 -5.82 11.48
C HIS A 112 -3.85 -5.27 10.94
N THR A 113 -3.89 -3.98 10.56
CA THR A 113 -5.03 -3.43 9.85
C THR A 113 -5.16 -4.14 8.50
N PRO A 114 -6.38 -4.56 8.08
CA PRO A 114 -6.59 -5.30 6.82
C PRO A 114 -6.51 -4.37 5.59
N LEU A 115 -5.43 -3.58 5.49
CA LEU A 115 -5.20 -2.61 4.43
C LEU A 115 -5.21 -3.26 3.05
N ARG A 116 -4.54 -4.42 2.92
CA ARG A 116 -4.48 -5.15 1.64
C ARG A 116 -5.87 -5.46 1.09
N LYS A 117 -6.75 -6.04 1.91
CA LYS A 117 -8.13 -6.36 1.52
C LYS A 117 -8.91 -5.12 1.11
N ALA A 118 -8.70 -3.99 1.80
CA ALA A 118 -9.31 -2.72 1.43
C ALA A 118 -8.82 -2.25 0.04
N LEU A 119 -7.53 -2.41 -0.26
CA LEU A 119 -6.96 -2.03 -1.56
C LEU A 119 -7.42 -2.95 -2.69
N GLU A 120 -7.52 -4.25 -2.45
CA GLU A 120 -8.08 -5.22 -3.39
C GLU A 120 -9.54 -4.90 -3.73
N ALA A 121 -10.34 -4.51 -2.73
CA ALA A 121 -11.72 -4.07 -2.95
C ALA A 121 -11.85 -2.73 -3.72
N LEU A 122 -10.78 -1.93 -3.79
CA LEU A 122 -10.75 -0.69 -4.57
C LEU A 122 -10.26 -0.91 -6.00
N ALA A 123 -9.48 -1.96 -6.22
CA ALA A 123 -8.92 -2.31 -7.52
C ALA A 123 -9.88 -3.13 -8.40
N ASN A 124 -10.84 -3.82 -7.79
CA ASN A 124 -11.97 -4.48 -8.47
C ASN A 124 -13.15 -3.52 -8.72
#